data_AF-A0A7T8QUD3-F1
#
_entry.id   AF-A0A7T8QUD3-F1
#
_cell.length_a   1.000
_cell.length_b   1.000
_cell.length_c   1.000
_cell.angle_alpha   90.00
_cell.angle_beta   90.00
_cell.angle_gamma   90.00
#
_symmetry.space_group_name_H-M   'P 1'
#
loop_
_entity.id
_entity.type
_entity.pdbx_description
1 polymer ?
#
loop_
_entity_poly.entity_id
_entity_poly.type
_entity_poly.pdbx_seq_one_letter_code
_entity_poly.pdbx_strand_id
1 'polypeptide(L)'
;MKKKRLERCELLITSLKHRAAGRIRFFSDEKIFCVDAKINHQNDRWIASDPDEVPIIGRTKFPAGVHVLEVMSSEGDIMPPHFFAKGQNVNK
;
A
#
# COMPACT_ATOMS: atom_id res chain seq x y z
N MET A 1 22.91 -5.90 6.26
CA MET A 1 21.66 -5.79 5.45
C MET A 1 21.89 -6.01 3.95
N LYS A 2 22.85 -5.31 3.32
CA LYS A 2 23.14 -5.46 1.88
C LYS A 2 23.60 -6.87 1.47
N LYS A 3 24.50 -7.50 2.24
CA LYS A 3 25.01 -8.87 1.97
C LYS A 3 23.89 -9.92 1.89
N LYS A 4 23.01 -9.98 2.91
CA LYS A 4 21.85 -10.90 2.91
C LYS A 4 20.87 -10.65 1.74
N ARG A 5 20.71 -9.39 1.32
CA ARG A 5 19.87 -9.06 0.15
C ARG A 5 20.51 -9.58 -1.13
N LEU A 6 21.82 -9.37 -1.29
CA LEU A 6 22.58 -9.86 -2.43
C LEU A 6 22.49 -11.39 -2.54
N GLU A 7 22.80 -12.11 -1.47
CA GLU A 7 22.73 -13.58 -1.41
C GLU A 7 21.33 -14.10 -1.80
N ARG A 8 20.26 -13.47 -1.27
CA ARG A 8 18.88 -13.83 -1.63
C ARG A 8 18.55 -13.55 -3.09
N CYS A 9 19.02 -12.43 -3.63
CA CYS A 9 18.80 -12.08 -5.04
C CYS A 9 19.52 -13.05 -5.98
N GLU A 10 20.76 -13.45 -5.66
CA GLU A 10 21.52 -14.43 -6.45
C GLU A 10 20.80 -15.79 -6.50
N LEU A 11 20.29 -16.26 -5.36
CA LEU A 11 19.48 -17.47 -5.27
C LEU A 11 18.17 -17.35 -6.06
N LEU A 12 17.48 -16.21 -5.93
CA LEU A 12 16.24 -15.95 -6.66
C LEU A 12 16.48 -15.95 -8.18
N ILE A 13 17.50 -15.26 -8.67
CA ILE A 13 17.85 -15.20 -10.09
C ILE A 13 18.13 -16.61 -10.62
N THR A 14 18.89 -17.41 -9.87
CA THR A 14 19.19 -18.80 -10.25
C THR A 14 17.93 -19.66 -10.33
N SER A 15 17.04 -19.53 -9.35
CA SER A 15 15.72 -20.18 -9.33
C SER A 15 14.85 -19.74 -10.51
N LEU A 16 14.86 -18.45 -10.84
CA LEU A 16 14.09 -17.89 -11.95
C LEU A 16 14.59 -18.40 -13.32
N LYS A 17 15.91 -18.51 -13.50
CA LYS A 17 16.49 -18.97 -14.77
C LYS A 17 16.26 -20.45 -15.04
N HIS A 18 16.34 -21.29 -14.02
CA HIS A 18 16.39 -22.75 -14.20
C HIS A 18 15.15 -23.50 -13.71
N ARG A 19 14.31 -22.88 -12.88
CA ARG A 19 13.21 -23.55 -12.16
C ARG A 19 11.90 -22.77 -12.17
N ALA A 20 11.79 -21.70 -12.98
CA ALA A 20 10.58 -20.86 -13.00
C ALA A 20 9.40 -21.46 -13.77
N ALA A 21 9.65 -22.34 -14.74
CA ALA A 21 8.60 -22.86 -15.61
C ALA A 21 7.48 -23.53 -14.78
N GLY A 22 6.24 -23.12 -15.02
CA GLY A 22 5.05 -23.67 -14.34
C GLY A 22 4.83 -23.20 -12.91
N ARG A 23 5.60 -22.24 -12.38
CA ARG A 23 5.37 -21.68 -11.03
C ARG A 23 4.54 -20.42 -11.08
N ILE A 24 3.37 -20.46 -10.45
CA ILE A 24 2.58 -19.27 -10.13
C ILE A 24 3.19 -18.60 -8.89
N ARG A 25 3.38 -17.29 -8.95
CA ARG A 25 3.85 -16.48 -7.79
C ARG A 25 2.70 -15.64 -7.30
N PHE A 26 2.44 -15.67 -6.01
CA PHE A 26 1.56 -14.72 -5.36
C PHE A 26 2.39 -13.61 -4.72
N PHE A 27 2.07 -12.38 -5.04
CA PHE A 27 2.58 -11.18 -4.38
C PHE A 27 1.51 -10.68 -3.43
N SER A 28 1.90 -10.37 -2.20
CA SER A 28 0.99 -9.86 -1.19
C SER A 28 1.63 -8.71 -0.45
N ASP A 29 0.86 -7.68 -0.15
CA ASP A 29 1.30 -6.58 0.72
C ASP A 29 0.13 -6.04 1.54
N GLU A 30 0.47 -5.41 2.65
CA GLU A 30 -0.48 -4.72 3.51
C GLU A 30 -0.39 -3.21 3.27
N LYS A 31 -1.55 -2.58 3.10
CA LYS A 31 -1.65 -1.13 2.92
C LYS A 31 -2.66 -0.53 3.89
N ILE A 32 -2.31 0.59 4.50
CA ILE A 32 -3.25 1.42 5.25
C ILE A 32 -3.62 2.62 4.37
N PHE A 33 -4.90 2.74 4.03
CA PHE A 33 -5.46 3.88 3.32
C PHE A 33 -6.11 4.83 4.32
N CYS A 34 -5.70 6.10 4.34
CA CYS A 34 -6.38 7.12 5.14
C CYS A 34 -7.68 7.54 4.43
N VAL A 35 -8.83 7.35 5.08
CA VAL A 35 -10.14 7.79 4.58
C VAL A 35 -10.29 9.29 4.78
N ASP A 36 -9.79 9.80 5.90
CA ASP A 36 -9.87 11.21 6.22
C ASP A 36 -8.77 12.00 5.49
N ALA A 37 -9.13 13.20 5.02
CA ALA A 37 -8.20 14.16 4.43
C ALA A 37 -7.15 14.57 5.47
N LYS A 38 -5.97 13.95 5.40
CA LYS A 38 -4.80 14.42 6.15
C LYS A 38 -4.26 15.66 5.44
N ILE A 39 -4.18 16.79 6.16
CA ILE A 39 -3.62 18.03 5.61
C ILE A 39 -2.24 17.74 5.05
N ASN A 40 -2.09 17.99 3.76
CA ASN A 40 -0.82 18.07 3.10
C ASN A 40 -0.62 19.53 2.69
N HIS A 41 0.04 20.31 3.55
CA HIS A 41 0.33 21.73 3.29
C HIS A 41 1.05 21.98 1.95
N GLN A 42 1.67 20.96 1.36
CA GLN A 42 2.27 21.07 0.03
C GLN A 42 1.26 20.94 -1.11
N ASN A 43 0.20 20.15 -0.95
CA ASN A 43 -0.80 19.86 -1.98
C ASN A 43 -2.11 20.61 -1.81
N ASP A 44 -2.45 21.06 -0.59
CA ASP A 44 -3.72 21.74 -0.28
C ASP A 44 -3.65 23.25 -0.55
N ARG A 45 -3.11 23.64 -1.71
CA ARG A 45 -3.05 25.05 -2.14
C ARG A 45 -4.33 25.41 -2.88
N TRP A 46 -5.01 26.43 -2.39
CA TRP A 46 -6.20 27.00 -3.03
C TRP A 46 -5.80 28.24 -3.82
N ILE A 47 -6.29 28.33 -5.06
CA ILE A 47 -6.28 29.58 -5.83
C ILE A 47 -7.65 30.19 -5.59
N ALA A 48 -7.69 31.34 -4.90
CA ALA A 48 -8.92 32.05 -4.56
C ALA A 48 -8.69 33.55 -4.72
N SER A 49 -9.74 34.28 -5.13
CA SER A 49 -9.74 35.75 -5.19
C SER A 49 -10.00 36.37 -3.82
N ASP A 50 -10.76 35.67 -2.97
CA ASP A 50 -11.14 36.09 -1.62
C ASP A 50 -10.89 34.93 -0.65
N PRO A 51 -10.29 35.17 0.54
CA PRO A 51 -10.17 34.16 1.59
C PRO A 51 -11.48 33.45 1.97
N ASP A 52 -12.63 34.12 1.85
CA ASP A 52 -13.95 33.55 2.17
C ASP A 52 -14.41 32.51 1.13
N GLU A 53 -13.79 32.44 -0.04
CA GLU A 53 -14.03 31.40 -1.05
C GLU A 53 -13.36 30.06 -0.69
N VAL A 54 -12.43 30.06 0.27
CA VAL A 54 -11.72 28.84 0.66
C VAL A 54 -12.60 28.02 1.63
N PRO A 55 -13.01 26.79 1.25
CA PRO A 55 -13.88 26.00 2.10
C PRO A 55 -13.21 25.63 3.43
N ILE A 56 -13.95 25.75 4.53
CA ILE A 56 -13.52 25.25 5.84
C ILE A 56 -13.61 23.72 5.82
N ILE A 57 -12.48 23.05 5.61
CA ILE A 57 -12.41 21.59 5.66
C ILE A 57 -12.43 21.13 7.12
N GLY A 58 -13.46 20.37 7.49
CA GLY A 58 -13.55 19.70 8.79
C GLY A 58 -12.40 18.70 8.98
N ARG A 59 -11.72 18.78 10.13
CA ARG A 59 -10.49 18.01 10.41
C ARG A 59 -10.73 16.98 11.51
N THR A 60 -10.25 15.77 11.31
CA THR A 60 -10.10 14.77 12.37
C THR A 60 -8.65 14.73 12.85
N LYS A 61 -8.43 14.90 14.18
CA LYS A 61 -7.09 14.83 14.80
C LYS A 61 -6.41 13.47 14.59
N PHE A 62 -7.21 12.41 14.46
CA PHE A 62 -6.77 11.05 14.20
C PHE A 62 -7.52 10.52 12.97
N PRO A 63 -6.93 10.60 11.78
CA PRO A 63 -7.60 10.19 10.56
C PRO A 63 -7.93 8.70 10.62
N ALA A 64 -9.16 8.34 10.26
CA ALA A 64 -9.56 6.95 10.11
C ALA A 64 -8.73 6.30 8.99
N GLY A 65 -8.08 5.18 9.32
CA GLY A 65 -7.36 4.35 8.38
C GLY A 65 -8.09 3.04 8.16
N VAL A 66 -8.10 2.58 6.91
CA VAL A 66 -8.58 1.26 6.52
C VAL A 66 -7.37 0.40 6.18
N HIS A 67 -7.22 -0.72 6.88
CA HIS A 67 -6.13 -1.67 6.67
C HIS A 67 -6.58 -2.75 5.69
N VAL A 68 -5.79 -2.92 4.63
CA VAL A 68 -6.13 -3.77 3.48
C VAL A 68 -4.97 -4.72 3.20
N LEU A 69 -5.30 -5.99 2.97
CA LEU A 69 -4.40 -6.97 2.36
C LEU A 69 -4.75 -7.11 0.88
N GLU A 70 -3.75 -6.90 0.02
CA GLU A 70 -3.86 -7.10 -1.42
C GLU A 70 -3.01 -8.31 -1.83
N VAL A 71 -3.55 -9.15 -2.70
CA VAL A 71 -2.85 -10.33 -3.23
C VAL A 71 -3.08 -10.43 -4.73
N MET A 72 -1.99 -10.57 -5.49
CA MET A 72 -2.03 -10.75 -6.95
C MET A 72 -1.13 -11.91 -7.40
N SER A 73 -1.56 -12.65 -8.42
CA SER A 73 -0.76 -13.71 -9.04
C SER A 73 0.14 -13.14 -10.15
N SER A 74 1.22 -13.87 -10.48
CA SER A 74 2.07 -13.56 -11.63
C SER A 74 1.36 -13.74 -12.98
N GLU A 75 0.17 -14.32 -12.99
CA GLU A 75 -0.66 -14.53 -14.18
C GLU A 75 -1.72 -13.43 -14.34
N GLY A 76 -1.82 -12.50 -13.37
CA GLY A 76 -2.74 -11.38 -13.41
C GLY A 76 -4.04 -11.59 -12.63
N ASP A 77 -4.17 -12.70 -11.91
CA ASP A 77 -5.31 -12.90 -10.99
C ASP A 77 -5.21 -11.93 -9.82
N ILE A 78 -6.31 -11.30 -9.49
CA ILE A 78 -6.39 -10.34 -8.38
C ILE A 78 -7.39 -10.90 -7.38
N MET A 79 -6.93 -11.14 -6.15
CA MET A 79 -7.84 -11.40 -5.04
C MET A 79 -8.57 -10.11 -4.69
N PRO A 80 -9.89 -10.13 -4.48
CA PRO A 80 -10.60 -8.97 -3.93
C PRO A 80 -9.89 -8.45 -2.67
N PRO A 81 -9.71 -7.14 -2.52
CA PRO A 81 -9.02 -6.58 -1.36
C PRO A 81 -9.66 -7.05 -0.06
N HIS A 82 -8.85 -7.57 0.86
CA HIS A 82 -9.34 -7.99 2.16
C HIS A 82 -9.21 -6.85 3.16
N PHE A 83 -10.36 -6.38 3.66
CA PHE A 83 -10.44 -5.30 4.62
C PHE A 83 -10.43 -5.86 6.04
N PHE A 84 -9.44 -5.46 6.83
CA PHE A 84 -9.38 -5.82 8.25
C PHE A 84 -10.34 -4.94 9.06
N ALA A 85 -11.03 -5.56 10.01
CA ALA A 85 -11.80 -4.80 10.98
C ALA A 85 -10.85 -3.97 11.88
N LYS A 86 -11.36 -2.88 12.45
CA LYS A 86 -10.58 -2.01 13.33
C LYS A 86 -9.94 -2.83 14.47
N GLY A 87 -8.62 -2.74 14.60
CA GLY A 87 -7.85 -3.45 15.63
C GLY A 87 -7.41 -4.87 15.26
N GLN A 88 -7.86 -5.40 14.11
CA GLN A 88 -7.26 -6.59 13.53
C GLN A 88 -5.97 -6.22 12.80
N ASN A 89 -4.96 -7.06 12.93
CA ASN A 89 -3.69 -6.95 12.21
C ASN A 89 -3.26 -8.34 11.77
N VAL A 90 -2.35 -8.41 10.80
CA VAL A 90 -1.68 -9.66 10.44
C VAL A 90 -0.66 -9.98 11.53
N ASN A 91 -0.77 -11.18 12.09
CA ASN A 91 0.23 -11.70 13.03
C ASN A 91 1.50 -12.10 12.27
N LYS A 92 2.66 -11.72 12.80
CA LYS A 92 3.98 -12.07 12.24
C LYS A 92 4.53 -13.37 12.80
#